data_AF-Q3SPG2-F1
#
_entry.id   AF-Q3SPG2-F1
#
_cell.length_a   1.000
_cell.length_b   1.000
_cell.length_c   1.000
_cell.angle_alpha   90.00
_cell.angle_beta   90.00
_cell.angle_gamma   90.00
#
_symmetry.space_group_name_H-M   'P 1'
#
loop_
_entity.id
_entity.type
_entity.pdbx_description
1 polymer ?
#
loop_
_entity_poly.entity_id
_entity_poly.type
_entity_poly.pdbx_seq_one_letter_code
_entity_poly.pdbx_strand_id
1 'polypeptide(L)'
;MKITLDISRLVEEGKLTSEEADRLTKLAAHDTASLGINILVGFAVVAIAAGAVALAPAPLTAIGFGLALFAAGFAIALNRVQHWMLLGQIFLVIGALMFGGGAIAYRADLLATMLIITGVFGLAAIIARSSLLMALAVLAASACLGARTGYSHASYSLAIYEPTLTVVVFSMVALIAYQASQRLPAEYARLAITAARTSLLLINFGFWIGSMWGDPLMLMRSLAARDLSSTLMTKPVIPSLVFSVLWAVALLGAGIWAVRANRRWLVNLVAVFSGIHFYTQWFEKLGATPFSVLLGGLVMLASAIALWMFNRRVADRDRA
;
A
#
# COMPACT_ATOMS: atom_id res chain seq x y z
N MET A 1 15.45 0.05 11.77
CA MET A 1 15.08 -1.37 11.51
C MET A 1 14.45 -1.92 12.78
N LYS A 2 13.30 -2.59 12.74
CA LYS A 2 12.68 -3.20 13.93
C LYS A 2 13.05 -4.69 13.96
N ILE A 3 13.69 -5.14 15.03
CA ILE A 3 14.08 -6.53 15.24
C ILE A 3 12.96 -7.19 16.06
N THR A 4 12.50 -8.37 15.65
CA THR A 4 11.56 -9.18 16.45
C THR A 4 12.34 -10.33 17.06
N LEU A 5 12.30 -10.44 18.38
CA LEU A 5 12.90 -11.53 19.14
C LEU A 5 11.80 -12.24 19.91
N ASP A 6 11.93 -13.56 20.04
CA ASP A 6 11.13 -14.33 20.97
C ASP A 6 11.79 -14.23 22.35
N ILE A 7 11.32 -13.27 23.15
CA ILE A 7 11.93 -12.96 24.45
C ILE A 7 11.82 -14.16 25.40
N SER A 8 10.67 -14.86 25.41
CA SER A 8 10.45 -16.04 26.25
C SER A 8 11.45 -17.14 25.92
N ARG A 9 11.62 -17.44 24.63
CA ARG A 9 12.58 -18.44 24.17
C ARG A 9 14.03 -18.05 24.49
N LEU A 10 14.38 -16.76 24.43
CA LEU A 10 15.72 -16.31 24.79
C LEU A 10 16.01 -16.43 26.29
N VAL A 11 14.99 -16.31 27.15
CA VAL A 11 15.11 -16.60 28.59
C VAL A 11 15.27 -18.10 28.81
N GLU A 12 14.48 -18.95 28.13
CA GLU A 12 14.62 -20.41 28.19
C GLU A 12 16.00 -20.89 27.70
N GLU A 13 16.52 -20.28 26.63
CA GLU A 13 17.87 -20.58 26.10
C GLU A 13 19.00 -19.96 26.95
N GLY A 14 18.69 -19.29 28.06
CA GLY A 14 19.67 -18.66 28.97
C GLY A 14 20.41 -17.47 28.36
N LYS A 15 19.92 -16.91 27.25
CA LYS A 15 20.53 -15.79 26.52
C LYS A 15 20.07 -14.41 27.03
N LEU A 16 18.99 -14.37 27.81
CA LEU A 16 18.46 -13.19 28.46
C LEU A 16 18.09 -13.52 29.92
N THR A 17 18.33 -12.59 30.82
CA THR A 17 17.79 -12.67 32.18
C THR A 17 16.31 -12.29 32.19
N SER A 18 15.55 -12.79 33.18
CA SER A 18 14.12 -12.42 33.33
C SER A 18 13.91 -10.92 33.52
N GLU A 19 14.84 -10.24 34.18
CA GLU A 19 14.78 -8.79 34.41
C GLU A 19 15.01 -7.99 33.11
N GLU A 20 15.97 -8.41 32.28
CA GLU A 20 16.18 -7.81 30.95
C GLU A 20 15.00 -8.09 30.01
N ALA A 21 14.43 -9.29 30.07
CA ALA A 21 13.24 -9.66 29.33
C ALA A 21 12.05 -8.75 29.68
N ASP A 22 11.83 -8.48 30.97
CA ASP A 22 10.78 -7.57 31.43
C ASP A 22 11.02 -6.14 30.97
N ARG A 23 12.26 -5.66 31.03
CA ARG A 23 12.63 -4.32 30.53
C ARG A 23 12.39 -4.18 29.03
N LEU A 24 12.84 -5.14 28.23
CA LEU A 24 12.62 -5.13 26.77
C LEU A 24 11.13 -5.24 26.43
N THR A 25 10.39 -6.04 27.18
CA THR A 25 8.93 -6.18 27.00
C THR A 25 8.20 -4.88 27.31
N LYS A 26 8.56 -4.17 28.39
CA LYS A 26 8.00 -2.85 28.71
C LYS A 26 8.30 -1.81 27.63
N LEU A 27 9.53 -1.81 27.09
CA LEU A 27 9.91 -0.92 25.98
C LEU A 27 9.15 -1.26 24.69
N ALA A 28 8.85 -2.54 24.45
CA ALA A 28 8.11 -2.99 23.27
C ALA A 28 6.59 -2.84 23.38
N ALA A 29 6.02 -2.87 24.59
CA ALA A 29 4.57 -2.81 24.83
C ALA A 29 3.95 -1.48 24.35
N HIS A 30 4.69 -0.39 24.48
CA HIS A 30 4.28 0.95 24.01
C HIS A 30 4.05 0.99 22.48
N ASP A 31 4.77 0.16 21.72
CA ASP A 31 4.70 0.13 20.25
C ASP A 31 3.50 -0.69 19.71
N THR A 32 3.08 -1.75 20.39
CA THR A 32 2.05 -2.65 19.88
C THR A 32 0.64 -2.15 20.19
N ALA A 33 0.40 -1.67 21.41
CA ALA A 33 -0.89 -1.08 21.79
C ALA A 33 -1.18 0.19 20.97
N SER A 34 -0.15 0.99 20.69
CA SER A 34 -0.28 2.17 19.83
C SER A 34 -0.61 1.82 18.39
N LEU A 35 -0.22 0.65 17.85
CA LEU A 35 -0.56 0.25 16.49
C LEU A 35 -2.07 0.06 16.31
N GLY A 36 -2.72 -0.70 17.20
CA GLY A 36 -4.17 -0.95 17.12
C GLY A 36 -4.98 0.34 17.22
N ILE A 37 -4.63 1.19 18.18
CA ILE A 37 -5.24 2.51 18.35
C ILE A 37 -5.03 3.38 17.11
N ASN A 38 -3.81 3.45 16.56
CA ASN A 38 -3.51 4.24 15.37
C ASN A 38 -4.33 3.79 14.15
N ILE A 39 -4.57 2.48 13.99
CA ILE A 39 -5.41 1.95 12.90
C ILE A 39 -6.86 2.40 13.07
N LEU A 40 -7.43 2.22 14.27
CA LEU A 40 -8.82 2.62 14.56
C LEU A 40 -9.03 4.12 14.41
N VAL A 41 -8.10 4.93 14.93
CA VAL A 41 -8.11 6.39 14.78
C VAL A 41 -8.00 6.77 13.30
N GLY A 42 -7.12 6.11 12.53
CA GLY A 42 -7.01 6.33 11.09
C GLY A 42 -8.34 6.08 10.36
N PHE A 43 -9.00 4.96 10.63
CA PHE A 43 -10.33 4.67 10.07
C PHE A 43 -11.40 5.66 10.51
N ALA A 44 -11.41 6.04 11.80
CA ALA A 44 -12.35 7.04 12.32
C ALA A 44 -12.18 8.39 11.62
N VAL A 45 -10.94 8.85 11.44
CA VAL A 45 -10.65 10.13 10.75
C VAL A 45 -11.11 10.08 9.28
N VAL A 46 -10.86 8.97 8.58
CA VAL A 46 -11.34 8.80 7.20
C VAL A 46 -12.87 8.77 7.15
N ALA A 47 -13.52 8.05 8.07
CA ALA A 47 -14.98 7.97 8.13
C ALA A 47 -15.62 9.32 8.44
N ILE A 48 -15.06 10.09 9.38
CA ILE A 48 -15.51 11.45 9.71
C ILE A 48 -15.38 12.37 8.48
N ALA A 49 -14.24 12.35 7.80
CA ALA A 49 -14.03 13.18 6.62
C ALA A 49 -14.98 12.79 5.47
N ALA A 50 -15.14 11.48 5.21
CA ALA A 50 -16.06 10.99 4.19
C ALA A 50 -17.52 11.33 4.52
N GLY A 51 -17.94 11.16 5.78
CA GLY A 51 -19.28 11.54 6.25
C GLY A 51 -19.52 13.04 6.15
N ALA A 52 -18.54 13.87 6.50
CA ALA A 52 -18.62 15.33 6.34
C ALA A 52 -18.75 15.74 4.87
N VAL A 53 -18.00 15.11 3.97
CA VAL A 53 -18.13 15.32 2.52
C VAL A 53 -19.50 14.89 2.01
N ALA A 54 -20.03 13.75 2.49
CA ALA A 54 -21.34 13.25 2.08
C ALA A 54 -22.51 14.11 2.60
N LEU A 55 -22.36 14.73 3.77
CA LEU A 55 -23.33 15.66 4.34
C LEU A 55 -23.23 17.07 3.72
N ALA A 56 -22.12 17.38 3.03
CA ALA A 56 -21.92 18.67 2.43
C ALA A 56 -22.96 18.91 1.31
N PRO A 57 -23.69 20.03 1.31
CA PRO A 57 -24.76 20.27 0.35
C PRO A 57 -24.26 20.40 -1.10
N ALA A 58 -22.98 20.74 -1.29
CA ALA A 58 -22.33 20.75 -2.60
C ALA A 58 -20.84 20.39 -2.49
N PRO A 59 -20.23 19.77 -3.52
CA PRO A 59 -18.80 19.44 -3.51
C PRO A 59 -17.88 20.64 -3.22
N LEU A 60 -18.23 21.83 -3.72
CA LEU A 60 -17.50 23.07 -3.46
C LEU A 60 -17.50 23.46 -1.98
N THR A 61 -18.57 23.16 -1.24
CA THR A 61 -18.61 23.43 0.21
C THR A 61 -17.66 22.51 0.97
N ALA A 62 -17.58 21.22 0.60
CA ALA A 62 -16.61 20.29 1.18
C ALA A 62 -15.16 20.73 0.90
N ILE A 63 -14.88 21.20 -0.32
CA ILE A 63 -13.58 21.76 -0.71
C ILE A 63 -13.26 22.99 0.15
N GLY A 64 -14.19 23.95 0.24
CA GLY A 64 -14.00 25.18 1.01
C GLY A 64 -13.77 24.94 2.50
N PHE A 65 -14.59 24.09 3.13
CA PHE A 65 -14.39 23.68 4.52
C PHE A 65 -13.07 22.92 4.72
N GLY A 66 -12.72 22.03 3.80
CA GLY A 66 -11.44 21.32 3.82
C GLY A 66 -10.24 22.27 3.80
N LEU A 67 -10.26 23.27 2.92
CA LEU A 67 -9.23 24.31 2.85
C LEU A 67 -9.17 25.16 4.12
N ALA A 68 -10.32 25.55 4.68
CA ALA A 68 -10.37 26.33 5.91
C ALA A 68 -9.77 25.56 7.09
N LEU A 69 -10.14 24.29 7.26
CA LEU A 69 -9.57 23.41 8.30
C LEU A 69 -8.07 23.19 8.08
N PHE A 70 -7.64 22.97 6.83
CA PHE A 70 -6.23 22.81 6.52
C PHE A 70 -5.42 24.05 6.87
N ALA A 71 -5.91 25.25 6.49
CA ALA A 71 -5.27 26.52 6.81
C ALA A 71 -5.20 26.77 8.33
N ALA A 72 -6.27 26.48 9.06
CA ALA A 72 -6.30 26.57 10.52
C ALA A 72 -5.27 25.61 11.17
N GLY A 73 -5.25 24.35 10.73
CA GLY A 73 -4.27 23.36 11.20
C GLY A 73 -2.84 23.76 10.89
N PHE A 74 -2.60 24.32 9.71
CA PHE A 74 -1.29 24.83 9.30
C PHE A 74 -0.83 26.01 10.17
N ALA A 75 -1.71 26.98 10.43
CA ALA A 75 -1.42 28.12 11.29
C ALA A 75 -1.07 27.67 12.73
N ILE A 76 -1.82 26.70 13.27
CA ILE A 76 -1.53 26.12 14.60
C ILE A 76 -0.16 25.44 14.60
N ALA A 77 0.17 24.69 13.54
CA ALA A 77 1.46 24.00 13.42
C ALA A 77 2.65 24.99 13.34
N LEU A 78 2.49 26.13 12.66
CA LEU A 78 3.52 27.18 12.57
C LEU A 78 3.76 27.89 13.90
N ASN A 79 2.70 28.10 14.70
CA ASN A 79 2.80 28.82 15.97
C ASN A 79 3.46 28.00 17.09
N ARG A 80 3.77 26.71 16.86
CA ARG A 80 4.51 25.79 17.77
C ARG A 80 4.03 25.77 19.22
N VAL A 81 2.76 26.13 19.47
CA VAL A 81 2.20 26.07 20.82
C VAL A 81 1.99 24.59 21.18
N GLN A 82 2.82 24.07 22.09
CA GLN A 82 2.89 22.63 22.39
C GLN A 82 1.52 22.00 22.69
N HIS A 83 0.63 22.72 23.38
CA HIS A 83 -0.70 22.26 23.75
C HIS A 83 -1.65 22.05 22.57
N TRP A 84 -1.43 22.72 21.43
CA TRP A 84 -2.33 22.68 20.28
C TRP A 84 -1.80 21.84 19.12
N MET A 85 -0.60 21.26 19.22
CA MET A 85 0.03 20.51 18.12
C MET A 85 -0.84 19.35 17.64
N LEU A 86 -1.45 18.61 18.57
CA LEU A 86 -2.33 17.49 18.23
C LEU A 86 -3.58 17.95 17.47
N LEU A 87 -4.20 19.05 17.92
CA LEU A 87 -5.35 19.64 17.23
C LEU A 87 -4.98 20.10 15.81
N GLY A 88 -3.83 20.78 15.67
CA GLY A 88 -3.32 21.23 14.38
C GLY A 88 -3.11 20.07 13.40
N GLN A 89 -2.55 18.95 13.87
CA GLN A 89 -2.39 17.73 13.06
C GLN A 89 -3.73 17.14 12.63
N ILE A 90 -4.71 17.05 13.53
CA ILE A 90 -6.06 16.56 13.20
C ILE A 90 -6.69 17.44 12.13
N PHE A 91 -6.62 18.77 12.28
CA PHE A 91 -7.18 19.72 11.31
C PHE A 91 -6.50 19.64 9.94
N LEU A 92 -5.18 19.47 9.90
CA LEU A 92 -4.44 19.24 8.64
C LEU A 92 -4.92 17.96 7.94
N VAL A 93 -5.06 16.86 8.67
CA VAL A 93 -5.47 15.58 8.08
C VAL A 93 -6.93 15.63 7.62
N ILE A 94 -7.86 16.07 8.46
CA ILE A 94 -9.28 16.18 8.10
C ILE A 94 -9.46 17.17 6.95
N GLY A 95 -8.81 18.34 7.01
CA GLY A 95 -8.88 19.36 5.98
C GLY A 95 -8.39 18.85 4.61
N ALA A 96 -7.25 18.14 4.59
CA ALA A 96 -6.77 17.50 3.38
C ALA A 96 -7.78 16.47 2.86
N LEU A 97 -8.26 15.55 3.70
CA LEU A 97 -9.21 14.52 3.29
C LEU A 97 -10.54 15.09 2.74
N MET A 98 -11.08 16.13 3.38
CA MET A 98 -12.28 16.82 2.91
C MET A 98 -12.06 17.52 1.58
N PHE A 99 -10.91 18.18 1.41
CA PHE A 99 -10.54 18.78 0.12
C PHE A 99 -10.46 17.69 -0.97
N GLY A 100 -9.77 16.59 -0.69
CA GLY A 100 -9.63 15.48 -1.65
C GLY A 100 -10.96 14.85 -2.00
N GLY A 101 -11.78 14.50 -1.00
CA GLY A 101 -13.11 13.93 -1.20
C GLY A 101 -14.05 14.87 -1.96
N GLY A 102 -14.07 16.15 -1.61
CA GLY A 102 -14.85 17.17 -2.32
C GLY A 102 -14.39 17.38 -3.76
N ALA A 103 -13.07 17.37 -4.02
CA ALA A 103 -12.52 17.48 -5.36
C ALA A 103 -12.88 16.27 -6.24
N ILE A 104 -12.84 15.06 -5.69
CA ILE A 104 -13.31 13.84 -6.37
C ILE A 104 -14.82 13.95 -6.68
N ALA A 105 -15.64 14.35 -5.69
CA ALA A 105 -17.07 14.51 -5.87
C ALA A 105 -17.42 15.61 -6.89
N TYR A 106 -16.55 16.60 -7.07
CA TYR A 106 -16.74 17.67 -8.06
C TYR A 106 -16.40 17.19 -9.48
N ARG A 107 -15.19 16.63 -9.69
CA ARG A 107 -14.66 16.25 -11.02
C ARG A 107 -13.63 15.12 -10.94
N ALA A 108 -14.08 13.89 -10.72
CA ALA A 108 -13.22 12.70 -10.68
C ALA A 108 -12.66 12.27 -12.06
N ASP A 109 -13.27 12.73 -13.15
CA ASP A 109 -12.95 12.39 -14.53
C ASP A 109 -11.66 13.06 -15.03
N LEU A 110 -11.27 14.19 -14.43
CA LEU A 110 -10.11 14.97 -14.86
C LEU A 110 -8.82 14.46 -14.22
N LEU A 111 -7.81 14.20 -15.07
CA LEU A 111 -6.44 13.90 -14.62
C LEU A 111 -5.88 15.01 -13.71
N ALA A 112 -6.16 16.27 -14.04
CA ALA A 112 -5.75 17.42 -13.25
C ALA A 112 -6.25 17.35 -11.80
N THR A 113 -7.49 16.90 -11.58
CA THR A 113 -8.04 16.73 -10.23
C THR A 113 -7.21 15.72 -9.43
N MET A 114 -6.92 14.55 -10.00
CA MET A 114 -6.14 13.50 -9.31
C MET A 114 -4.70 13.94 -9.04
N LEU A 115 -4.07 14.69 -9.96
CA LEU A 115 -2.75 15.28 -9.75
C LEU A 115 -2.76 16.31 -8.62
N ILE A 116 -3.77 17.19 -8.58
CA ILE A 116 -3.92 18.18 -7.50
C ILE A 116 -4.10 17.47 -6.15
N ILE A 117 -4.97 16.46 -6.07
CA ILE A 117 -5.18 15.68 -4.84
C ILE A 117 -3.89 14.99 -4.40
N THR A 118 -3.18 14.37 -5.34
CA THR A 118 -1.88 13.73 -5.08
C THR A 118 -0.88 14.72 -4.48
N GLY A 119 -0.75 15.91 -5.10
CA GLY A 119 0.14 16.97 -4.63
C GLY A 119 -0.27 17.48 -3.25
N VAL A 120 -1.55 17.76 -3.03
CA VAL A 120 -2.07 18.24 -1.75
C VAL A 120 -1.87 17.20 -0.65
N PHE A 121 -2.19 15.93 -0.90
CA PHE A 121 -1.96 14.86 0.08
C PHE A 121 -0.47 14.67 0.37
N GLY A 122 0.39 14.73 -0.64
CA GLY A 122 1.84 14.62 -0.47
C GLY A 122 2.41 15.76 0.37
N LEU A 123 2.05 17.01 0.06
CA LEU A 123 2.48 18.18 0.83
C LEU A 123 1.93 18.15 2.26
N ALA A 124 0.63 17.87 2.41
CA ALA A 124 -0.01 17.72 3.70
C ALA A 124 0.63 16.61 4.54
N ALA A 125 1.00 15.48 3.92
CA ALA A 125 1.70 14.40 4.60
C ALA A 125 3.07 14.83 5.14
N ILE A 126 3.82 15.63 4.39
CA ILE A 126 5.13 16.16 4.81
C ILE A 126 4.97 17.16 5.95
N ILE A 127 4.02 18.09 5.83
CA ILE A 127 3.75 19.13 6.83
C ILE A 127 3.22 18.51 8.13
N ALA A 128 2.21 17.63 8.03
CA ALA A 128 1.56 16.99 9.17
C ALA A 128 2.34 15.77 9.69
N ARG A 129 3.43 15.36 9.04
CA ARG A 129 4.19 14.13 9.32
C ARG A 129 3.28 12.88 9.33
N SER A 130 2.28 12.85 8.45
CA SER A 130 1.23 11.84 8.43
C SER A 130 1.52 10.72 7.42
N SER A 131 1.73 9.50 7.94
CA SER A 131 1.88 8.31 7.10
C SER A 131 0.57 7.95 6.38
N LEU A 132 -0.58 8.22 6.99
CA LEU A 132 -1.88 8.00 6.35
C LEU A 132 -2.01 8.83 5.07
N LEU A 133 -1.76 10.14 5.16
CA LEU A 133 -1.81 11.03 4.00
C LEU A 133 -0.77 10.66 2.94
N MET A 134 0.42 10.22 3.35
CA MET A 134 1.44 9.77 2.40
C MET A 134 0.99 8.53 1.62
N ALA A 135 0.38 7.55 2.31
CA ALA A 135 -0.18 6.38 1.64
C ALA A 135 -1.31 6.79 0.68
N LEU A 136 -2.21 7.68 1.11
CA LEU A 136 -3.29 8.19 0.26
C LEU A 136 -2.76 9.01 -0.93
N ALA A 137 -1.67 9.75 -0.78
CA ALA A 137 -1.02 10.46 -1.89
C ALA A 137 -0.55 9.47 -2.97
N VAL A 138 0.10 8.38 -2.56
CA VAL A 138 0.55 7.33 -3.49
C VAL A 138 -0.64 6.61 -4.15
N LEU A 139 -1.72 6.36 -3.40
CA LEU A 139 -2.96 5.79 -3.96
C LEU A 139 -3.64 6.76 -4.94
N ALA A 140 -3.71 8.06 -4.62
CA ALA A 140 -4.24 9.08 -5.51
C ALA A 140 -3.40 9.20 -6.80
N ALA A 141 -2.07 9.08 -6.69
CA ALA A 141 -1.18 9.05 -7.84
C ALA A 141 -1.49 7.87 -8.77
N SER A 142 -1.93 6.73 -8.22
CA SER A 142 -2.31 5.57 -9.03
C SER A 142 -3.58 5.83 -9.84
N ALA A 143 -4.50 6.66 -9.33
CA ALA A 143 -5.70 7.05 -10.04
C ALA A 143 -5.39 7.87 -11.30
N CYS A 144 -4.23 8.55 -11.35
CA CYS A 144 -3.73 9.22 -12.56
C CYS A 144 -3.38 8.23 -13.68
N LEU A 145 -3.03 6.98 -13.33
CA LEU A 145 -2.72 5.89 -14.28
C LEU A 145 -3.93 4.97 -14.51
N GLY A 146 -5.13 5.42 -14.15
CA GLY A 146 -6.36 4.66 -14.36
C GLY A 146 -6.66 3.64 -13.26
N ALA A 147 -6.04 3.72 -12.07
CA ALA A 147 -6.53 2.92 -10.95
C ALA A 147 -7.94 3.39 -10.54
N ARG A 148 -8.87 2.44 -10.41
CA ARG A 148 -10.25 2.69 -9.97
C ARG A 148 -10.68 1.60 -8.99
N THR A 149 -11.55 1.96 -8.07
CA THR A 149 -12.22 1.02 -7.17
C THR A 149 -13.73 1.20 -7.29
N GLY A 150 -14.48 0.14 -7.03
CA GLY A 150 -15.93 0.17 -7.07
C GLY A 150 -16.53 -0.74 -6.01
N TYR A 151 -17.77 -0.47 -5.66
CA TYR A 151 -18.56 -1.28 -4.76
C TYR A 151 -19.96 -1.46 -5.34
N SER A 152 -20.45 -2.70 -5.38
CA SER A 152 -21.81 -3.03 -5.82
C SER A 152 -22.28 -4.29 -5.10
N HIS A 153 -23.41 -4.23 -4.40
CA HIS A 153 -24.05 -5.37 -3.72
C HIS A 153 -23.08 -6.34 -3.02
N ALA A 154 -22.29 -5.83 -2.06
CA ALA A 154 -21.27 -6.59 -1.32
C ALA A 154 -20.10 -7.15 -2.16
N SER A 155 -19.97 -6.72 -3.41
CA SER A 155 -18.80 -6.96 -4.25
C SER A 155 -17.92 -5.72 -4.30
N TYR A 156 -16.61 -5.94 -4.21
CA TYR A 156 -15.58 -4.92 -4.38
C TYR A 156 -14.85 -5.16 -5.69
N SER A 157 -14.74 -4.12 -6.52
CA SER A 157 -13.98 -4.17 -7.76
C SER A 157 -12.75 -3.28 -7.67
N LEU A 158 -11.67 -3.76 -8.26
CA LEU A 158 -10.42 -3.03 -8.48
C LEU A 158 -10.11 -3.11 -9.96
N ALA A 159 -9.84 -1.96 -10.58
CA ALA A 159 -9.41 -1.88 -11.97
C ALA A 159 -8.10 -1.10 -12.07
N ILE A 160 -7.18 -1.59 -12.90
CA ILE A 160 -5.95 -0.91 -13.27
C ILE A 160 -5.91 -0.90 -14.80
N TYR A 161 -6.17 0.25 -15.42
CA TYR A 161 -6.23 0.35 -16.89
C TYR A 161 -4.86 0.39 -17.56
N GLU A 162 -3.81 0.80 -16.82
CA GLU A 162 -2.42 0.81 -17.31
C GLU A 162 -1.49 -0.07 -16.42
N PRO A 163 -1.60 -1.41 -16.46
CA PRO A 163 -0.78 -2.31 -15.66
C PRO A 163 0.73 -2.07 -15.77
N THR A 164 1.28 -1.92 -16.98
CA THR A 164 2.72 -1.72 -17.23
C THR A 164 3.19 -0.41 -16.63
N LEU A 165 2.49 0.69 -16.90
CA LEU A 165 2.87 1.99 -16.34
C LEU A 165 2.76 1.98 -14.82
N THR A 166 1.74 1.34 -14.27
CA THR A 166 1.60 1.15 -12.82
C THR A 166 2.83 0.44 -12.25
N VAL A 167 3.22 -0.70 -12.82
CA VAL A 167 4.42 -1.45 -12.38
C VAL A 167 5.68 -0.58 -12.49
N VAL A 168 5.92 0.06 -13.63
CA VAL A 168 7.15 0.82 -13.90
C VAL A 168 7.25 2.08 -13.03
N VAL A 169 6.20 2.90 -13.01
CA VAL A 169 6.18 4.16 -12.26
C VAL A 169 6.28 3.88 -10.76
N PHE A 170 5.49 2.95 -10.23
CA PHE A 170 5.55 2.67 -8.79
C PHE A 170 6.82 1.91 -8.39
N SER A 171 7.47 1.17 -9.30
CA SER A 171 8.83 0.65 -9.05
C SER A 171 9.84 1.78 -8.88
N MET A 172 9.79 2.80 -9.76
CA MET A 172 10.65 3.98 -9.64
C MET A 172 10.36 4.76 -8.35
N VAL A 173 9.09 5.02 -8.04
CA VAL A 173 8.69 5.71 -6.80
C VAL A 173 9.15 4.92 -5.58
N ALA A 174 8.96 3.60 -5.56
CA ALA A 174 9.40 2.74 -4.47
C ALA A 174 10.92 2.82 -4.26
N LEU A 175 11.70 2.75 -5.34
CA LEU A 175 13.15 2.83 -5.30
C LEU A 175 13.63 4.20 -4.79
N ILE A 176 13.11 5.29 -5.38
CA ILE A 176 13.47 6.66 -5.00
C ILE A 176 13.11 6.92 -3.53
N ALA A 177 11.90 6.55 -3.11
CA ALA A 177 11.45 6.75 -1.73
C ALA A 177 12.26 5.89 -0.75
N TYR A 178 12.59 4.65 -1.11
CA TYR A 178 13.46 3.81 -0.28
C TYR A 178 14.87 4.40 -0.15
N GLN A 179 15.48 4.87 -1.24
CA GLN A 179 16.80 5.52 -1.20
C GLN A 179 16.76 6.82 -0.39
N ALA A 180 15.73 7.65 -0.58
CA ALA A 180 15.54 8.87 0.20
C ALA A 180 15.42 8.56 1.71
N SER A 181 14.72 7.47 2.08
CA SER A 181 14.55 7.08 3.49
C SER A 181 15.87 6.81 4.21
N GLN A 182 16.94 6.47 3.49
CA GLN A 182 18.27 6.23 4.06
C GLN A 182 19.04 7.51 4.38
N ARG A 183 18.63 8.64 3.79
CA ARG A 183 19.29 9.96 3.92
C ARG A 183 18.48 10.97 4.74
N LEU A 184 17.20 10.70 4.94
CA LEU A 184 16.28 11.60 5.63
C LEU A 184 16.31 11.42 7.16
N PRO A 185 15.99 12.47 7.94
CA PRO A 185 15.74 12.35 9.37
C PRO A 185 14.62 11.34 9.66
N ALA A 186 14.64 10.72 10.85
CA ALA A 186 13.77 9.59 11.21
C ALA A 186 12.27 9.82 10.95
N GLU A 187 11.79 11.05 11.16
CA GLU A 187 10.38 11.43 10.92
C GLU A 187 10.00 11.38 9.44
N TYR A 188 10.85 11.91 8.56
CA TYR A 188 10.63 11.92 7.11
C TYR A 188 11.00 10.60 6.45
N ALA A 189 12.00 9.90 6.98
CA ALA A 189 12.35 8.54 6.57
C ALA A 189 11.13 7.60 6.71
N ARG A 190 10.33 7.78 7.77
CA ARG A 190 9.07 7.03 7.94
C ARG A 190 8.08 7.28 6.80
N LEU A 191 7.89 8.53 6.39
CA LEU A 191 7.01 8.86 5.28
C LEU A 191 7.51 8.25 3.96
N ALA A 192 8.81 8.34 3.70
CA ALA A 192 9.43 7.77 2.52
C ALA A 192 9.29 6.23 2.49
N ILE A 193 9.44 5.54 3.64
CA ILE A 193 9.15 4.10 3.75
C ILE A 193 7.67 3.81 3.51
N THR A 194 6.76 4.63 4.03
CA THR A 194 5.32 4.45 3.78
C THR A 194 4.99 4.59 2.30
N ALA A 195 5.56 5.59 1.62
CA ALA A 195 5.44 5.75 0.18
C ALA A 195 5.96 4.51 -0.56
N ALA A 196 7.19 4.06 -0.24
CA ALA A 196 7.79 2.89 -0.87
C ALA A 196 6.95 1.61 -0.70
N ARG A 197 6.45 1.36 0.52
CA ARG A 197 5.59 0.20 0.82
C ARG A 197 4.26 0.25 0.09
N THR A 198 3.65 1.44 0.00
CA THR A 198 2.38 1.63 -0.71
C THR A 198 2.59 1.47 -2.22
N SER A 199 3.72 1.92 -2.75
CA SER A 199 4.10 1.66 -4.15
C SER A 199 4.32 0.17 -4.43
N LEU A 200 4.98 -0.57 -3.53
CA LEU A 200 5.12 -2.04 -3.66
C LEU A 200 3.75 -2.76 -3.68
N LEU A 201 2.76 -2.27 -2.94
CA LEU A 201 1.38 -2.78 -3.03
C LEU A 201 0.81 -2.54 -4.44
N LEU A 202 0.94 -1.33 -4.97
CA LEU A 202 0.42 -0.97 -6.29
C LEU A 202 1.12 -1.71 -7.44
N ILE A 203 2.42 -1.98 -7.33
CA ILE A 203 3.15 -2.81 -8.29
C ILE A 203 2.51 -4.20 -8.38
N ASN A 204 2.17 -4.80 -7.24
CA ASN A 204 1.51 -6.11 -7.23
C ASN A 204 0.09 -6.03 -7.81
N PHE A 205 -0.66 -4.96 -7.60
CA PHE A 205 -1.95 -4.77 -8.28
C PHE A 205 -1.79 -4.61 -9.80
N GLY A 206 -0.76 -3.89 -10.26
CA GLY A 206 -0.42 -3.81 -11.68
C GLY A 206 -0.14 -5.20 -12.26
N PHE A 207 0.71 -5.99 -11.62
CA PHE A 207 0.96 -7.37 -12.06
C PHE A 207 -0.28 -8.26 -11.99
N TRP A 208 -1.09 -8.15 -10.95
CA TRP A 208 -2.27 -8.97 -10.77
C TRP A 208 -3.29 -8.75 -11.87
N ILE A 209 -3.69 -7.49 -12.11
CA ILE A 209 -4.61 -7.12 -13.18
C ILE A 209 -3.99 -7.46 -14.55
N GLY A 210 -2.72 -7.10 -14.78
CA GLY A 210 -2.01 -7.43 -16.02
C GLY A 210 -1.93 -8.94 -16.30
N SER A 211 -1.82 -9.78 -15.27
CA SER A 211 -1.75 -11.24 -15.42
C SER A 211 -3.07 -11.89 -15.84
N MET A 212 -4.19 -11.19 -15.68
CA MET A 212 -5.51 -11.65 -16.14
C MET A 212 -5.80 -11.14 -17.55
N TRP A 213 -5.59 -9.84 -17.82
CA TRP A 213 -6.07 -9.20 -19.05
C TRP A 213 -4.98 -8.71 -20.00
N GLY A 214 -3.71 -8.70 -19.59
CA GLY A 214 -2.62 -8.06 -20.33
C GLY A 214 -2.66 -6.55 -20.20
N ASP A 215 -1.95 -5.85 -21.10
CA ASP A 215 -1.94 -4.39 -21.12
C ASP A 215 -2.11 -3.83 -22.54
N PRO A 216 -3.18 -3.06 -22.82
CA PRO A 216 -3.37 -2.37 -24.08
C PRO A 216 -2.47 -1.15 -24.31
N LEU A 217 -1.80 -0.62 -23.28
CA LEU A 217 -0.98 0.60 -23.32
C LEU A 217 -1.77 1.83 -23.83
N MET A 218 -2.97 2.06 -23.29
CA MET A 218 -3.93 3.04 -23.83
C MET A 218 -3.34 4.45 -23.86
N LEU A 219 -2.65 4.88 -22.80
CA LEU A 219 -2.04 6.19 -22.70
C LEU A 219 -0.96 6.38 -23.75
N MET A 220 0.00 5.46 -23.85
CA MET A 220 1.07 5.56 -24.86
C MET A 220 0.52 5.52 -26.28
N ARG A 221 -0.49 4.70 -26.55
CA ARG A 221 -1.12 4.63 -27.88
C ARG A 221 -1.95 5.88 -28.19
N SER A 222 -2.60 6.49 -27.19
CA SER A 222 -3.36 7.73 -27.37
C SER A 222 -2.46 8.92 -27.70
N LEU A 223 -1.23 8.92 -27.17
CA LEU A 223 -0.23 9.92 -27.48
C LEU A 223 0.39 9.69 -28.88
N ALA A 224 0.53 8.43 -29.30
CA ALA A 224 1.16 8.06 -30.56
C ALA A 224 0.20 8.08 -31.77
N ALA A 225 -1.09 7.77 -31.59
CA ALA A 225 -2.06 7.64 -32.67
C ALA A 225 -3.20 8.65 -32.53
N ARG A 226 -3.36 9.53 -33.52
CA ARG A 226 -4.45 10.53 -33.56
C ARG A 226 -5.82 9.96 -33.94
N ASP A 227 -5.88 8.81 -34.64
CA ASP A 227 -7.12 8.30 -35.27
C ASP A 227 -7.34 6.78 -35.12
N LEU A 228 -6.94 6.16 -33.99
CA LEU A 228 -7.22 4.73 -33.79
C LEU A 228 -8.61 4.50 -33.20
N SER A 229 -9.38 3.57 -33.76
CA SER A 229 -10.70 3.21 -33.24
C SER A 229 -10.63 2.72 -31.79
N SER A 230 -11.63 3.08 -30.98
CA SER A 230 -11.71 2.76 -29.54
C SER A 230 -11.59 1.26 -29.25
N THR A 231 -12.05 0.41 -30.18
CA THR A 231 -11.99 -1.06 -30.08
C THR A 231 -10.57 -1.60 -30.25
N LEU A 232 -9.73 -0.98 -31.08
CA LEU A 232 -8.33 -1.37 -31.21
C LEU A 232 -7.51 -0.93 -30.00
N MET A 233 -7.91 0.15 -29.32
CA MET A 233 -7.23 0.70 -28.15
C MET A 233 -7.36 -0.18 -26.91
N THR A 234 -8.35 -1.08 -26.84
CA THR A 234 -8.53 -1.99 -25.69
C THR A 234 -7.89 -3.36 -25.89
N LYS A 235 -7.44 -3.69 -27.11
CA LYS A 235 -6.72 -4.95 -27.36
C LYS A 235 -5.35 -4.92 -26.67
N PRO A 236 -5.01 -5.94 -25.86
CA PRO A 236 -3.73 -5.99 -25.16
C PRO A 236 -2.57 -6.06 -26.17
N VAL A 237 -1.59 -5.18 -25.98
CA VAL A 237 -0.30 -5.18 -26.69
C VAL A 237 0.67 -6.08 -25.96
N ILE A 238 0.72 -5.98 -24.63
CA ILE A 238 1.51 -6.87 -23.78
C ILE A 238 0.60 -8.01 -23.32
N PRO A 239 0.90 -9.28 -23.68
CA PRO A 239 0.07 -10.42 -23.29
C PRO A 239 0.04 -10.66 -21.78
N SER A 240 -1.08 -11.18 -21.28
CA SER A 240 -1.25 -11.52 -19.86
C SER A 240 -0.21 -12.52 -19.33
N LEU A 241 0.24 -13.44 -20.18
CA LEU A 241 1.29 -14.40 -19.83
C LEU A 241 2.61 -13.71 -19.44
N VAL A 242 2.96 -12.59 -20.09
CA VAL A 242 4.18 -11.84 -19.76
C VAL A 242 4.11 -11.33 -18.33
N PHE A 243 2.98 -10.76 -17.92
CA PHE A 243 2.76 -10.33 -16.54
C PHE A 243 2.80 -11.50 -15.56
N SER A 244 2.15 -12.62 -15.89
CA SER A 244 2.13 -13.80 -15.01
C SER A 244 3.53 -14.35 -14.74
N VAL A 245 4.38 -14.47 -15.78
CA VAL A 245 5.75 -14.95 -15.65
C VAL A 245 6.64 -13.94 -14.93
N LEU A 246 6.59 -12.66 -15.34
CA LEU A 246 7.41 -11.62 -14.71
C LEU A 246 7.04 -11.43 -13.24
N TRP A 247 5.75 -11.52 -12.89
CA TRP A 247 5.33 -11.42 -11.50
C TRP A 247 5.87 -12.57 -10.65
N ALA A 248 5.81 -13.81 -11.16
CA ALA A 248 6.39 -14.97 -10.49
C ALA A 248 7.90 -14.80 -10.25
N VAL A 249 8.64 -14.37 -11.27
CA VAL A 249 10.09 -14.11 -11.16
C VAL A 249 10.38 -12.99 -10.15
N ALA A 250 9.60 -11.90 -10.20
CA ALA A 250 9.76 -10.77 -9.29
C ALA A 250 9.46 -11.17 -7.83
N LEU A 251 8.40 -11.93 -7.59
CA LEU A 251 8.04 -12.43 -6.26
C LEU A 251 9.11 -13.37 -5.71
N LEU A 252 9.61 -14.30 -6.54
CA LEU A 252 10.68 -15.22 -6.13
C LEU A 252 11.98 -14.46 -5.79
N GLY A 253 12.41 -13.54 -6.65
CA GLY A 253 13.59 -12.73 -6.43
C GLY A 253 13.48 -11.83 -5.19
N ALA A 254 12.33 -11.15 -5.04
CA ALA A 254 12.04 -10.33 -3.87
C ALA A 254 11.96 -11.15 -2.58
N GLY A 255 11.41 -12.36 -2.64
CA GLY A 255 11.33 -13.29 -1.51
C GLY A 255 12.70 -13.75 -1.03
N ILE A 256 13.55 -14.21 -1.96
CA ILE A 256 14.92 -14.63 -1.65
C ILE A 256 15.70 -13.46 -1.03
N TRP A 257 15.60 -12.26 -1.63
CA TRP A 257 16.24 -11.07 -1.09
C TRP A 257 15.69 -10.69 0.29
N ALA A 258 14.37 -10.73 0.49
CA ALA A 258 13.73 -10.38 1.74
C ALA A 258 14.15 -11.29 2.89
N VAL A 259 14.31 -12.60 2.65
CA VAL A 259 14.82 -13.55 3.63
C VAL A 259 16.28 -13.25 3.95
N ARG A 260 17.15 -13.12 2.95
CA ARG A 260 18.59 -12.83 3.15
C ARG A 260 18.84 -11.51 3.88
N ALA A 261 18.03 -10.48 3.58
CA ALA A 261 18.14 -9.17 4.20
C ALA A 261 17.30 -9.03 5.48
N ASN A 262 16.71 -10.11 5.99
CA ASN A 262 15.86 -10.16 7.18
C ASN A 262 14.74 -9.08 7.19
N ARG A 263 14.08 -8.89 6.04
CA ARG A 263 13.01 -7.91 5.82
C ARG A 263 11.63 -8.54 6.00
N ARG A 264 11.24 -8.83 7.26
CA ARG A 264 9.97 -9.51 7.59
C ARG A 264 8.73 -8.95 6.89
N TRP A 265 8.61 -7.62 6.81
CA TRP A 265 7.47 -6.98 6.12
C TRP A 265 7.39 -7.39 4.65
N LEU A 266 8.54 -7.43 3.95
CA LEU A 266 8.58 -7.81 2.54
C LEU A 266 8.35 -9.32 2.37
N VAL A 267 8.83 -10.15 3.30
CA VAL A 267 8.51 -11.60 3.32
C VAL A 267 7.00 -11.80 3.38
N ASN A 268 6.30 -11.10 4.28
CA ASN A 268 4.85 -11.18 4.38
C ASN A 268 4.15 -10.70 3.10
N LEU A 269 4.61 -9.58 2.52
CA LEU A 269 4.06 -9.05 1.27
C LEU A 269 4.21 -10.08 0.13
N VAL A 270 5.41 -10.63 -0.05
CA VAL A 270 5.70 -11.63 -1.08
C VAL A 270 4.89 -12.89 -0.85
N ALA A 271 4.77 -13.37 0.39
CA ALA A 271 3.98 -14.56 0.70
C ALA A 271 2.49 -14.38 0.32
N VAL A 272 1.89 -13.25 0.70
CA VAL A 272 0.51 -12.92 0.36
C VAL A 272 0.32 -12.85 -1.15
N PHE A 273 1.16 -12.09 -1.86
CA PHE A 273 1.02 -11.93 -3.30
C PHE A 273 1.44 -13.15 -4.12
N SER A 274 2.31 -14.02 -3.60
CA SER A 274 2.57 -15.34 -4.19
C SER A 274 1.36 -16.26 -4.08
N GLY A 275 0.64 -16.20 -2.95
CA GLY A 275 -0.64 -16.89 -2.80
C GLY A 275 -1.68 -16.35 -3.79
N ILE A 276 -1.81 -15.03 -3.90
CA ILE A 276 -2.73 -14.39 -4.86
C ILE A 276 -2.36 -14.77 -6.30
N HIS A 277 -1.08 -14.70 -6.67
CA HIS A 277 -0.58 -15.12 -7.98
C HIS A 277 -0.95 -16.58 -8.26
N PHE A 278 -0.60 -17.50 -7.35
CA PHE A 278 -0.92 -18.92 -7.47
C PHE A 278 -2.42 -19.14 -7.70
N TYR A 279 -3.28 -18.62 -6.81
CA TYR A 279 -4.73 -18.84 -6.91
C TYR A 279 -5.33 -18.19 -8.16
N THR A 280 -4.84 -17.01 -8.55
CA THR A 280 -5.29 -16.36 -9.79
C THR A 280 -4.99 -17.26 -10.98
N GLN A 281 -3.75 -17.71 -11.14
CA GLN A 281 -3.38 -18.57 -12.27
C GLN A 281 -4.05 -19.94 -12.19
N TRP A 282 -4.22 -20.49 -10.99
CA TRP A 282 -4.91 -21.76 -10.77
C TRP A 282 -6.37 -21.71 -11.24
N PHE A 283 -7.12 -20.69 -10.80
CA PHE A 283 -8.53 -20.55 -11.17
C PHE A 283 -8.74 -20.09 -12.62
N GLU A 284 -7.84 -19.29 -13.18
CA GLU A 284 -7.88 -18.93 -14.61
C GLU A 284 -7.70 -20.14 -15.52
N LYS A 285 -6.99 -21.19 -15.07
CA LYS A 285 -6.76 -22.42 -15.87
C LYS A 285 -7.74 -23.54 -15.57
N LEU A 286 -8.14 -23.71 -14.32
CA LEU A 286 -8.94 -24.86 -13.86
C LEU A 286 -10.39 -24.49 -13.51
N GLY A 287 -10.72 -23.20 -13.51
CA GLY A 287 -12.01 -22.69 -13.08
C GLY A 287 -12.23 -22.75 -11.56
N ALA A 288 -13.18 -21.96 -11.07
CA ALA A 288 -13.55 -21.89 -9.65
C ALA A 288 -14.59 -22.96 -9.25
N THR A 289 -14.32 -24.23 -9.59
CA THR A 289 -15.16 -25.35 -9.16
C THR A 289 -14.82 -25.78 -7.72
N PRO A 290 -15.75 -26.40 -6.96
CA PRO A 290 -15.47 -26.88 -5.60
C PRO A 290 -14.22 -27.79 -5.51
N PHE A 291 -14.04 -28.66 -6.52
CA PHE A 291 -12.87 -29.54 -6.59
C PHE A 291 -11.57 -28.77 -6.83
N SER A 292 -11.58 -27.78 -7.74
CA SER A 292 -10.44 -26.90 -7.98
C SER A 292 -10.05 -26.12 -6.73
N VAL A 293 -11.02 -25.61 -5.98
CA VAL A 293 -10.78 -24.89 -4.70
C VAL A 293 -10.13 -25.82 -3.67
N LEU A 294 -10.66 -27.04 -3.49
CA LEU A 294 -10.10 -28.03 -2.56
C LEU A 294 -8.65 -28.37 -2.92
N LEU A 295 -8.39 -28.69 -4.19
CA LEU A 295 -7.04 -29.02 -4.65
C LEU A 295 -6.07 -27.86 -4.51
N GLY A 296 -6.49 -26.64 -4.88
CA GLY A 296 -5.66 -25.44 -4.71
C GLY A 296 -5.25 -25.24 -3.24
N GLY A 297 -6.19 -25.43 -2.32
CA GLY A 297 -5.93 -25.39 -0.87
C GLY A 297 -4.94 -26.46 -0.40
N LEU A 298 -5.10 -27.70 -0.85
CA LEU A 298 -4.21 -28.82 -0.50
C LEU A 298 -2.78 -28.59 -1.02
N VAL A 299 -2.63 -28.09 -2.26
CA VAL A 299 -1.32 -27.75 -2.85
C VAL A 299 -0.64 -26.63 -2.07
N MET A 300 -1.39 -25.60 -1.68
CA MET A 300 -0.85 -24.50 -0.88
C MET A 300 -0.40 -24.97 0.50
N LEU A 301 -1.19 -25.83 1.16
CA LEU A 301 -0.84 -26.40 2.46
C LEU A 301 0.41 -27.29 2.37
N ALA A 302 0.49 -28.17 1.37
CA ALA A 302 1.66 -28.99 1.13
C ALA A 302 2.93 -28.14 0.89
N SER A 303 2.79 -27.04 0.14
CA SER A 303 3.87 -26.09 -0.12
C SER A 303 4.33 -25.39 1.17
N ALA A 304 3.39 -24.97 2.02
CA ALA A 304 3.71 -24.37 3.32
C ALA A 304 4.45 -25.35 4.25
N ILE A 305 4.01 -26.61 4.31
CA ILE A 305 4.68 -27.67 5.08
C ILE A 305 6.09 -27.92 4.54
N ALA A 306 6.25 -28.02 3.21
CA ALA A 306 7.56 -28.22 2.60
C ALA A 306 8.54 -27.09 2.93
N LEU A 307 8.09 -25.83 2.86
CA LEU A 307 8.90 -24.67 3.25
C LEU A 307 9.26 -24.68 4.74
N TRP A 308 8.30 -25.04 5.61
CA TRP A 308 8.56 -25.16 7.04
C TRP A 308 9.60 -26.25 7.34
N MET A 309 9.47 -27.42 6.72
CA MET A 309 10.44 -28.52 6.86
C MET A 309 11.82 -28.12 6.35
N PHE A 310 11.89 -27.41 5.23
CA PHE A 310 13.15 -26.90 4.68
C PHE A 310 13.83 -25.94 5.65
N ASN A 311 13.09 -24.95 6.16
CA ASN A 311 13.64 -23.97 7.12
C ASN A 311 14.15 -24.63 8.39
N ARG A 312 13.45 -25.66 8.90
CA ARG A 312 13.87 -26.39 10.09
C ARG A 312 15.18 -27.15 9.85
N ARG A 313 15.31 -27.85 8.71
CA ARG A 313 16.54 -28.55 8.33
C ARG A 313 17.75 -27.62 8.18
N VAL A 314 17.55 -26.41 7.66
CA VAL A 314 18.63 -25.41 7.56
C VAL A 314 19.04 -24.93 8.95
N ALA A 315 18.07 -24.60 9.81
CA ALA A 315 18.35 -24.17 11.18
C ALA A 315 19.06 -25.25 12.03
N ASP A 316 18.74 -26.53 11.82
CA ASP A 316 19.38 -27.64 12.51
C ASP A 316 20.83 -27.85 12.03
N ARG A 317 21.14 -27.57 10.75
CA ARG A 317 22.51 -27.62 10.21
C ARG A 317 23.42 -26.51 10.74
N ASP A 318 22.89 -25.30 10.93
CA ASP A 318 23.67 -24.17 11.44
C ASP A 318 23.96 -24.27 12.96
N ARG A 319 23.34 -25.24 13.65
CA ARG A 319 23.50 -25.50 15.09
C ARG A 319 24.44 -26.67 15.42
N ALA A 320 24.82 -27.48 14.43
CA ALA A 320 25.72 -28.63 14.57
C ALA A 320 27.15 -28.25 14.19
#